data_AF-A0A260B8T1-F1
#
_entry.id   AF-A0A260B8T1-F1
#
_cell.length_a   1.000
_cell.length_b   1.000
_cell.length_c   1.000
_cell.angle_alpha   90.00
_cell.angle_beta   90.00
_cell.angle_gamma   90.00
#
_symmetry.space_group_name_H-M   'P 1'
#
loop_
_entity.id
_entity.type
_entity.pdbx_description
1 polymer ?
#
loop_
_entity_poly.entity_id
_entity_poly.type
_entity_poly.pdbx_seq_one_letter_code
_entity_poly.pdbx_strand_id
1 'polypeptide(L)' 'MSKRTEDEFILDFARKWEPYGGADTLEILLLFGLSVDRYKARLTDVLTGQSARGLDAGLRSRLLLYAAAR' A
#
# COMPACT_ATOMS: atom_id res chain seq x y z
N MET A 1 21.66 1.35 -10.16
CA MET A 1 20.48 0.90 -9.40
C MET A 1 19.57 2.09 -9.22
N SER A 2 18.40 2.13 -9.86
CA SER A 2 17.45 3.22 -9.61
C SER A 2 17.00 3.16 -8.15
N LYS A 3 17.07 4.31 -7.46
CA LYS A 3 16.62 4.45 -6.08
C LYS A 3 15.11 4.27 -6.09
N ARG A 4 14.61 3.13 -5.60
CA ARG A 4 13.16 2.93 -5.44
C ARG A 4 12.61 3.99 -4.51
N THR A 5 11.47 4.56 -4.87
CA THR A 5 10.77 5.51 -3.99
C THR A 5 10.06 4.76 -2.88
N GLU A 6 9.83 5.43 -1.76
CA GLU A 6 9.09 4.83 -0.65
C GLU A 6 7.67 4.41 -1.07
N ASP A 7 7.07 5.15 -2.00
CA ASP A 7 5.75 4.84 -2.59
C ASP A 7 5.74 3.53 -3.37
N GLU A 8 6.82 3.23 -4.12
CA GLU A 8 6.98 1.94 -4.80
C GLU A 8 7.09 0.79 -3.79
N PHE A 9 7.80 0.99 -2.67
CA PHE A 9 7.87 -0.01 -1.60
C PHE A 9 6.51 -0.24 -0.94
N ILE A 10 5.74 0.82 -0.70
CA ILE A 10 4.39 0.73 -0.15
C ILE A 10 3.47 -0.06 -1.09
N LEU A 11 3.53 0.21 -2.40
CA LEU A 11 2.73 -0.50 -3.41
C LEU A 11 3.11 -1.97 -3.53
N ASP A 12 4.41 -2.28 -3.60
CA ASP A 12 4.88 -3.66 -3.66
C ASP A 12 4.46 -4.46 -2.43
N PHE A 13 4.57 -3.86 -1.24
CA PHE A 13 4.15 -4.47 0.00
C PHE A 13 2.62 -4.67 0.04
N ALA A 14 1.83 -3.67 -0.33
CA ALA A 14 0.38 -3.78 -0.39
C ALA A 14 -0.07 -4.89 -1.36
N ARG A 15 0.54 -4.96 -2.54
CA ARG A 15 0.29 -5.99 -3.56
C ARG A 15 0.61 -7.39 -3.04
N LYS A 16 1.71 -7.55 -2.30
CA LYS A 16 2.11 -8.83 -1.71
C LYS A 16 1.05 -9.35 -0.74
N TRP A 17 0.42 -8.46 0.02
CA TRP A 17 -0.53 -8.80 1.07
C TRP A 17 -2.01 -8.78 0.66
N GLU A 18 -2.32 -8.24 -0.52
CA GLU A 18 -3.69 -8.16 -1.04
C GLU A 18 -4.45 -9.49 -1.02
N PRO A 19 -3.87 -10.65 -1.42
CA PRO A 19 -4.57 -11.92 -1.40
C PRO A 19 -4.99 -12.40 0.01
N TYR A 20 -4.36 -11.86 1.06
CA TYR A 20 -4.63 -12.21 2.46
C TYR A 20 -5.55 -11.19 3.15
N GLY A 21 -6.07 -10.21 2.41
CA GLY A 21 -6.90 -9.14 2.95
C GLY A 21 -6.11 -7.95 3.51
N GLY A 22 -4.79 -7.90 3.29
CA GLY A 22 -3.91 -6.84 3.74
C GLY A 22 -2.83 -7.30 4.71
N ALA A 23 -1.93 -6.39 5.03
CA ALA A 23 -0.79 -6.69 5.88
C ALA A 23 -1.14 -6.61 7.37
N ASP A 24 -0.43 -7.40 8.18
CA ASP A 24 -0.54 -7.35 9.63
C ASP A 24 0.07 -6.06 10.20
N THR A 25 -0.46 -5.65 11.36
CA THR A 25 -0.04 -4.46 12.10
C THR A 25 1.44 -4.50 12.47
N LEU A 26 1.94 -5.65 12.94
CA LEU A 26 3.35 -5.76 13.34
C LEU A 26 4.29 -5.64 12.14
N GLU A 27 3.93 -6.20 10.99
CA GLU A 27 4.75 -6.08 9.77
C GLU A 27 4.78 -4.66 9.24
N ILE A 28 3.64 -3.96 9.25
CA ILE A 28 3.57 -2.55 8.88
C ILE A 28 4.48 -1.71 9.79
N LEU A 29 4.42 -1.95 11.11
CA LEU A 29 5.25 -1.24 12.07
C LEU A 29 6.75 -1.54 11.87
N LEU A 30 7.12 -2.82 11.69
CA LEU A 30 8.52 -3.21 11.53
C LEU A 30 9.14 -2.69 10.23
N LEU A 31 8.38 -2.66 9.13
CA LEU A 31 8.92 -2.29 7.83
C LEU A 31 8.85 -0.78 7.55
N PHE A 32 7.82 -0.10 8.04
CA PHE A 32 7.58 1.31 7.74
C PHE A 32 7.65 2.23 8.97
N GLY A 33 7.66 1.68 10.19
CA GLY A 33 7.58 2.48 11.41
C GLY A 33 6.25 3.22 11.57
N LEU A 34 5.19 2.75 10.90
CA LEU A 34 3.88 3.40 10.86
C LEU A 34 2.84 2.59 11.65
N SER A 35 1.83 3.29 12.18
CA SER A 35 0.57 2.63 12.54
C SER A 35 -0.18 2.18 11.29
N VAL A 36 -1.10 1.22 11.43
CA VAL A 36 -1.96 0.76 10.33
C VAL A 36 -2.72 1.92 9.69
N ASP A 37 -3.29 2.82 10.48
CA ASP A 37 -4.04 3.97 9.97
C ASP A 37 -3.18 4.90 9.13
N ARG A 38 -1.95 5.19 9.59
CA ARG A 38 -0.99 6.02 8.86
C ARG A 38 -0.53 5.34 7.57
N TYR A 39 -0.31 4.03 7.62
CA TYR A 39 0.01 3.23 6.45
C TYR A 39 -1.13 3.25 5.43
N LYS A 40 -2.38 3.02 5.85
CA LYS A 40 -3.57 3.05 4.96
C LYS A 40 -3.81 4.43 4.36
N ALA A 41 -3.66 5.50 5.14
CA ALA A 41 -3.73 6.87 4.63
C ALA A 41 -2.69 7.10 3.53
N ARG A 42 -1.45 6.71 3.80
CA ARG A 42 -0.36 6.86 2.83
C ARG A 42 -0.55 5.98 1.59
N LEU A 43 -1.03 4.75 1.76
CA LEU A 43 -1.37 3.87 0.65
C LEU A 43 -2.45 4.50 -0.25
N THR A 44 -3.44 5.19 0.33
CA THR A 44 -4.45 5.94 -0.43
C THR A 44 -3.83 7.07 -1.26
N ASP A 45 -2.92 7.85 -0.67
CA ASP A 45 -2.20 8.91 -1.38
C ASP A 45 -1.40 8.35 -2.57
N VAL A 46 -0.71 7.22 -2.35
CA VAL A 46 0.07 6.54 -3.39
C VAL A 46 -0.84 5.99 -4.50
N LEU A 47 -1.98 5.39 -4.16
CA LEU A 47 -2.95 4.82 -5.12
C LEU A 47 -3.69 5.89 -5.93
N THR A 48 -3.78 7.11 -5.42
CA THR A 48 -4.37 8.27 -6.13
C THR A 48 -3.33 9.10 -6.88
N GLY A 49 -2.05 8.93 -6.55
CA GLY A 49 -0.92 9.62 -7.17
C GLY A 49 -0.38 8.97 -8.45
N GLN A 50 0.77 9.50 -8.87
CA GLN A 50 1.46 9.14 -10.10
C GLN A 50 2.01 7.70 -10.11
N SER A 51 2.40 7.20 -8.93
CA SER A 51 3.01 5.89 -8.71
C SER A 51 2.06 4.73 -9.02
N ALA A 52 0.75 4.97 -9.03
CA ALA A 52 -0.26 3.98 -9.41
C ALA A 52 -0.53 3.90 -10.92
N ARG A 53 0.10 4.75 -11.76
CA ARG A 53 -0.09 4.69 -13.21
C ARG A 53 0.58 3.43 -13.76
N GLY A 54 -0.24 2.46 -14.15
CA GLY A 54 0.19 1.13 -14.62
C GLY A 54 -0.20 -0.01 -13.69
N LEU A 55 -0.79 0.29 -12.52
CA LEU A 55 -1.40 -0.73 -11.67
C LEU A 55 -2.69 -1.26 -12.31
N ASP A 56 -2.92 -2.57 -12.23
CA ASP A 56 -4.19 -3.18 -12.65
C ASP A 56 -5.38 -2.50 -11.93
N ALA A 57 -6.44 -2.21 -12.68
CA ALA A 57 -7.59 -1.47 -12.18
C ALA A 57 -8.35 -2.25 -11.09
N GLY A 58 -8.41 -3.58 -11.21
CA GLY A 58 -9.02 -4.46 -10.22
C GLY A 58 -8.23 -4.47 -8.91
N LEU A 59 -6.92 -4.69 -9.01
CA LEU A 59 -6.01 -4.62 -7.88
C LEU A 59 -6.05 -3.26 -7.19
N ARG A 60 -6.00 -2.16 -7.96
CA ARG A 60 -6.10 -0.79 -7.43
C ARG A 60 -7.39 -0.60 -6.63
N SER A 61 -8.51 -1.07 -7.15
CA SER A 61 -9.82 -0.97 -6.48
C SER A 61 -9.84 -1.74 -5.16
N ARG A 62 -9.29 -2.96 -5.12
CA ARG A 62 -9.24 -3.77 -3.89
C ARG A 62 -8.32 -3.16 -2.83
N LEU A 63 -7.17 -2.61 -3.24
CA LEU A 63 -6.28 -1.91 -2.32
C LEU A 63 -6.88 -0.62 -1.76
N LEU A 64 -7.65 0.13 -2.57
CA LEU A 64 -8.40 1.30 -2.09
C LEU A 64 -9.48 0.89 -1.07
N LEU A 65 -10.19 -0.22 -1.30
CA LEU A 65 -11.16 -0.75 -0.35
C LEU A 65 -10.51 -1.15 0.98
N TYR A 66 -9.38 -1.84 0.93
CA TYR A 66 -8.59 -2.17 2.12
C TYR A 66 -8.14 -0.90 2.87
N ALA A 67 -7.66 0.11 2.16
CA ALA A 67 -7.19 1.36 2.75
C ALA A 67 -8.33 2.17 3.40
N ALA A 68 -9.56 2.05 2.88
CA ALA A 68 -10.75 2.70 3.43
C ALA A 68 -11.40 1.94 4.60
N ALA A 69 -11.07 0.65 4.79
CA ALA A 69 -11.60 -0.15 5.89
C ALA A 69 -11.06 0.36 7.23
N ARG A 70 -11.95 0.49 8.23
CA ARG A 70 -11.60 0.82 9.62
C ARG A 70 -10.92 -0.36 10.31
#